data_AF-A0A0H4C1W3-F1
#
_entry.id   AF-A0A0H4C1W3-F1
#
_cell.length_a   1.000
_cell.length_b   1.000
_cell.length_c   1.000
_cell.angle_alpha   90.00
_cell.angle_beta   90.00
_cell.angle_gamma   90.00
#
_symmetry.space_group_name_H-M   'P 1'
#
loop_
_entity.id
_entity.type
_entity.pdbx_description
1 polymer ?
#
loop_
_entity_poly.entity_id
_entity_poly.type
_entity_poly.pdbx_seq_one_letter_code
_entity_poly.pdbx_strand_id
1 'polypeptide(L)' 'MWAIIWIAWTSLFAIFETIALTNRRDGDTLSENFRRLFHTRTSKAGRAAFAVGWCGFSAWFAIHILTETM' A
#
# COMPACT_ATOMS: atom_id res chain seq x y z
N MET A 1 2.05 -18.84 15.25
CA MET A 1 3.33 -18.30 14.72
C MET A 1 3.09 -17.29 13.60
N TRP A 2 2.46 -17.69 12.48
CA TRP A 2 2.19 -16.78 11.34
C TRP A 2 1.41 -15.51 11.68
N ALA A 3 0.33 -15.61 12.47
CA ALA A 3 -0.46 -14.44 12.87
C ALA A 3 0.37 -13.40 13.64
N ILE A 4 1.32 -13.84 14.47
CA ILE A 4 2.18 -12.94 15.26
C ILE A 4 3.12 -12.15 14.35
N ILE A 5 3.65 -12.78 13.28
CA ILE A 5 4.47 -12.10 12.28
C ILE A 5 3.67 -10.99 11.61
N TRP A 6 2.45 -11.30 11.16
CA TRP A 6 1.58 -10.32 10.52
C TRP A 6 1.19 -9.19 11.48
N ILE A 7 0.84 -9.51 12.72
CA ILE A 7 0.52 -8.50 13.75
C ILE A 7 1.73 -7.60 14.00
N ALA A 8 2.90 -8.17 14.27
CA ALA A 8 4.11 -7.41 14.53
C ALA A 8 4.49 -6.53 13.33
N TRP A 9 4.36 -7.06 12.12
CA TRP A 9 4.61 -6.33 10.89
C TRP A 9 3.63 -5.16 10.73
N THR A 10 2.32 -5.41 10.80
CA THR A 10 1.31 -4.33 10.69
C THR A 10 1.47 -3.27 11.79
N SER A 11 1.74 -3.67 13.03
CA SER A 11 1.99 -2.74 14.14
C SER A 11 3.22 -1.87 13.90
N LEU A 12 4.32 -2.44 13.38
CA LEU A 12 5.53 -1.69 13.06
C LEU A 12 5.26 -0.59 12.03
N PHE A 13 4.56 -0.92 10.94
CA PHE A 13 4.18 0.04 9.91
C PHE A 13 3.24 1.12 10.46
N ALA A 14 2.26 0.74 11.30
CA ALA A 14 1.35 1.69 11.94
C ALA A 14 2.09 2.68 12.85
N ILE A 15 3.08 2.21 13.63
CA ILE A 15 3.92 3.07 14.48
C ILE A 15 4.72 4.05 13.63
N PHE A 16 5.42 3.57 12.60
CA PHE A 16 6.21 4.46 11.72
C PHE A 16 5.34 5.50 11.02
N GLU A 17 4.19 5.11 10.47
CA GLU A 17 3.26 6.05 9.84
C GLU A 17 2.73 7.08 10.85
N THR A 18 2.41 6.65 12.08
CA THR A 18 1.93 7.56 13.15
C THR A 18 3.01 8.58 13.52
N ILE A 19 4.27 8.15 13.62
CA ILE A 19 5.41 9.05 13.88
C ILE A 19 5.59 10.02 12.72
N ALA A 20 5.55 9.55 11.47
CA ALA A 20 5.68 10.39 10.28
C ALA A 20 4.55 11.46 10.21
N LEU A 21 3.30 11.06 10.50
CA LEU A 21 2.16 11.97 10.57
C LEU A 21 2.31 13.01 11.69
N THR A 22 2.88 12.60 12.83
CA THR A 22 3.14 13.50 13.97
C THR A 22 4.25 14.51 13.65
N ASN A 23 5.31 14.06 12.96
CA ASN A 23 6.42 14.90 12.54
C ASN A 23 6.04 15.90 11.44
N ARG A 24 4.97 15.63 10.68
CA ARG A 24 4.46 16.49 9.58
C ARG A 24 5.53 16.91 8.58
N ARG A 25 6.51 16.03 8.36
CA ARG A 25 7.60 16.28 7.42
C ARG A 25 7.17 15.82 6.04
N ASP A 26 7.33 16.70 5.05
CA ASP A 26 6.95 16.39 3.68
C ASP A 26 7.73 15.19 3.12
N GLY A 27 6.99 14.18 2.67
CA GLY A 27 7.57 12.99 2.07
C GLY A 27 8.07 11.93 3.05
N ASP A 28 7.63 12.01 4.30
CA ASP A 28 7.98 11.06 5.35
C ASP A 28 6.93 9.94 5.48
N THR A 29 5.70 10.17 4.99
CA THR A 29 4.64 9.17 5.06
C THR A 29 4.80 8.09 3.99
N LEU A 30 4.35 6.88 4.29
CA LEU A 30 4.32 5.77 3.33
C LEU A 30 3.47 6.14 2.12
N SER A 31 2.36 6.83 2.32
CA SER A 31 1.49 7.28 1.23
C SER A 31 2.22 8.21 0.24
N GLU A 32 3.09 9.08 0.74
CA GLU A 32 3.89 9.97 -0.11
C GLU A 32 5.01 9.24 -0.83
N ASN A 33 5.64 8.27 -0.18
CA ASN A 33 6.63 7.42 -0.82
C ASN A 33 6.03 6.57 -1.95
N PHE A 34 4.84 6.00 -1.75
CA PHE A 34 4.10 5.33 -2.82
C PHE A 34 3.74 6.30 -3.95
N ARG A 35 3.31 7.53 -3.63
CA ARG A 35 3.04 8.56 -4.65
C ARG A 35 4.29 8.94 -5.43
N ARG A 36 5.46 9.01 -4.78
CA ARG A 36 6.76 9.27 -5.41
C ARG A 36 7.19 8.12 -6.31
N LEU A 37 7.10 6.88 -5.83
CA LEU A 37 7.44 5.68 -6.59
C LEU A 37 6.71 5.63 -7.93
N PHE A 38 5.40 5.86 -7.91
CA PHE A 38 4.57 5.87 -9.11
C PHE A 38 4.44 7.24 -9.78
N HIS A 39 5.14 8.28 -9.30
CA HIS A 39 5.05 9.65 -9.81
C HIS A 39 3.61 10.14 -10.01
N THR A 40 2.70 9.76 -9.12
CA THR A 40 1.25 9.95 -9.30
C THR A 40 0.80 11.41 -9.31
N ARG A 41 1.62 12.34 -8.80
CA ARG A 41 1.34 13.78 -8.86
C ARG A 41 1.74 14.43 -10.18
N THR A 42 2.74 13.88 -10.87
CA THR A 42 3.38 14.53 -12.02
C THR A 42 3.15 13.78 -13.34
N SER A 43 2.89 12.47 -13.30
CA SER A 43 2.77 11.62 -14.49
C SER A 43 1.38 11.01 -14.64
N LYS A 44 0.73 11.25 -15.79
CA LYS A 44 -0.52 10.56 -16.16
C LYS A 44 -0.32 9.05 -16.30
N ALA A 45 0.80 8.64 -16.89
CA ALA A 45 1.15 7.22 -17.04
C ALA A 45 1.38 6.56 -15.67
N GLY A 46 2.04 7.26 -14.75
CA GLY A 46 2.26 6.79 -13.38
C GLY A 46 0.97 6.58 -12.60
N ARG A 47 0.01 7.50 -12.73
CA ARG A 47 -1.35 7.35 -12.17
C ARG A 47 -2.08 6.14 -12.76
N ALA A 48 -2.01 5.96 -14.07
CA ALA A 48 -2.63 4.83 -14.75
C ALA A 48 -2.01 3.50 -14.29
N ALA A 49 -0.67 3.43 -14.22
CA ALA A 49 0.04 2.24 -13.75
C ALA A 49 -0.33 1.88 -12.31
N PHE A 50 -0.37 2.86 -11.41
CA PHE A 50 -0.81 2.64 -10.02
C PHE A 50 -2.26 2.15 -9.96
N ALA A 51 -3.18 2.82 -10.67
CA ALA A 51 -4.59 2.48 -10.64
C ALA A 51 -4.86 1.09 -11.23
N VAL A 52 -4.31 0.78 -12.40
CA VAL A 52 -4.48 -0.53 -13.05
C VAL A 52 -3.82 -1.62 -12.22
N GLY A 53 -2.61 -1.39 -11.70
CA GLY A 53 -1.92 -2.36 -10.85
C GLY A 53 -2.70 -2.67 -9.57
N TRP A 54 -3.14 -1.63 -8.86
CA TRP A 54 -3.88 -1.81 -7.61
C TRP A 54 -5.25 -2.44 -7.81
N CYS A 55 -6.04 -1.95 -8.77
CA CYS A 55 -7.37 -2.49 -9.06
C CYS A 55 -7.27 -3.91 -9.64
N GLY A 56 -6.33 -4.15 -10.55
CA GLY A 56 -6.11 -5.47 -11.15
C GLY A 56 -5.68 -6.50 -10.11
N PHE A 57 -4.72 -6.16 -9.25
CA PHE A 57 -4.30 -7.02 -8.14
C PHE A 57 -5.47 -7.30 -7.18
N SER A 58 -6.21 -6.28 -6.78
CA SER A 58 -7.32 -6.43 -5.83
C SER A 58 -8.46 -7.28 -6.41
N ALA A 59 -8.82 -7.07 -7.68
CA ALA A 59 -9.84 -7.85 -8.37
C ALA A 59 -9.39 -9.31 -8.55
N TRP A 60 -8.16 -9.53 -9.01
CA TRP A 60 -7.59 -10.87 -9.14
C TRP A 60 -7.55 -11.58 -7.78
N PHE A 61 -7.04 -10.93 -6.74
CA PHE A 61 -6.91 -11.51 -5.40
C PHE A 61 -8.29 -11.90 -4.83
N ALA A 62 -9.30 -11.03 -4.99
CA ALA A 62 -10.67 -11.35 -4.59
C ALA A 62 -11.22 -12.57 -5.34
N ILE A 63 -11.09 -12.62 -6.67
CA ILE A 63 -11.53 -13.78 -7.46
C ILE A 63 -10.78 -15.05 -7.02
N HIS A 64 -9.47 -14.99 -6.87
CA HIS A 64 -8.63 -16.11 -6.47
C HIS A 64 -9.07 -16.69 -5.12
N ILE A 65 -9.28 -15.85 -4.10
CA ILE A 65 -9.78 -16.29 -2.79
C ILE A 65 -11.20 -16.89 -2.89
N LEU A 66 -12.09 -16.26 -3.66
CA LEU A 66 -13.49 -16.70 -3.78
C LEU A 66 -13.67 -17.95 -4.65
N THR A 67 -12.73 -18.23 -5.56
CA THR A 67 -12.86 -19.31 -6.55
C THR A 67 -12.01 -20.53 -6.21
N GLU A 68 -10.82 -20.36 -5.62
CA GLU A 68 -9.99 -21.51 -5.20
C GLU A 68 -10.50 -22.22 -3.93
N THR A 69 -11.59 -21.73 -3.35
CA THR A 69 -12.28 -22.35 -2.22
C THR A 69 -13.52 -23.17 -2.61
N MET A 70 -13.81 -23.32 -3.92
CA MET A 70 -14.82 -24.23 -4.49
C MET A 70 -14.16 -25.44 -5.14
#